data_AF-A0A944F160-F1
#
_entry.id   AF-A0A944F160-F1
#
_cell.length_a   1.000
_cell.length_b   1.000
_cell.length_c   1.000
_cell.angle_alpha   90.00
_cell.angle_beta   90.00
_cell.angle_gamma   90.00
#
_symmetry.space_group_name_H-M   'P 1'
#
loop_
_entity.id
_entity.type
_entity.pdbx_description
1 polymer ?
#
loop_
_entity_poly.entity_id
_entity_poly.type
_entity_poly.pdbx_seq_one_letter_code
_entity_poly.pdbx_strand_id
1 'polypeptide(L)'
;MTTPVPPTPRQARSLSLPVNQLLKGPLFRDQHERAWEALLQLRARIQDYVDVMGLTVVIDEAEGYAFLRSQPEDENADPRLAAPRLMPRRSLSYPVSLLLVLLRKRLAEFDAGSGETRLMITRDEIVEMIRMFLPTGSNEARLVDQIDTYITKAVELQFLRRAKHQEQLYEVQRIIKAYVDGQWLADFETNLARYAAPTTPEGQQ
;
A
#
# COMPACT_ATOMS: atom_id res chain seq x y z
N MET A 1 23.90 9.54 -51.62
CA MET A 1 24.37 9.40 -50.23
C MET A 1 23.31 9.99 -49.33
N THR A 2 22.42 9.14 -48.82
CA THR A 2 21.28 9.57 -48.00
C THR A 2 21.75 9.57 -46.55
N THR A 3 21.95 10.74 -45.97
CA THR A 3 22.22 10.93 -44.55
C THR A 3 21.00 10.42 -43.75
N PRO A 4 21.18 9.56 -42.73
CA PRO A 4 20.05 9.13 -41.93
C PRO A 4 19.53 10.32 -41.12
N VAL A 5 18.25 10.61 -41.29
CA VAL A 5 17.50 11.59 -40.50
C VAL A 5 17.61 11.22 -39.02
N PRO A 6 18.04 12.11 -38.12
CA PRO A 6 18.01 11.83 -36.70
C PRO A 6 16.55 11.61 -36.25
N PRO A 7 16.27 10.62 -35.40
CA PRO A 7 14.90 10.34 -34.98
C PRO A 7 14.29 11.58 -34.29
N THR A 8 13.15 12.03 -34.82
CA THR A 8 12.29 13.11 -34.30
C THR A 8 11.92 12.90 -32.82
N PRO A 9 11.53 13.95 -32.05
CA PRO A 9 11.26 13.93 -30.59
C PRO A 9 10.07 13.07 -30.13
N ARG A 10 9.59 12.15 -30.98
CA ARG A 10 8.44 11.26 -30.77
C ARG A 10 8.78 10.02 -29.91
N GLN A 11 10.01 9.94 -29.40
CA GLN A 11 10.53 8.90 -28.51
C GLN A 11 10.87 9.48 -27.13
N ALA A 12 9.88 9.58 -26.22
CA ALA A 12 10.07 9.47 -24.75
C ALA A 12 8.76 9.76 -23.97
N ARG A 13 7.65 9.12 -24.34
CA ARG A 13 6.85 8.46 -23.30
C ARG A 13 7.55 7.15 -23.04
N SER A 14 8.70 7.24 -22.39
CA SER A 14 9.59 6.10 -22.21
C SER A 14 9.03 5.21 -21.13
N LEU A 15 9.06 3.89 -21.35
CA LEU A 15 8.71 2.88 -20.33
C LEU A 15 9.41 3.14 -19.00
N SER A 16 10.61 3.72 -19.05
CA SER A 16 11.40 4.05 -17.88
C SER A 16 10.67 4.92 -16.86
N LEU A 17 9.83 5.88 -17.27
CA LEU A 17 9.16 6.77 -16.31
C LEU A 17 8.17 6.00 -15.41
N PRO A 18 7.12 5.34 -15.94
CA PRO A 18 6.19 4.58 -15.09
C PRO A 18 6.88 3.40 -14.40
N VAL A 19 7.79 2.69 -15.06
CA VAL A 19 8.50 1.54 -14.46
C VAL A 19 9.39 1.97 -13.29
N ASN A 20 10.19 3.03 -13.44
CA ASN A 20 11.05 3.50 -12.35
C ASN A 20 10.25 3.99 -11.16
N GLN A 21 9.08 4.62 -11.40
CA GLN A 21 8.20 5.01 -10.29
C GLN A 21 7.61 3.80 -9.58
N LEU A 22 7.09 2.84 -10.34
CA LEU A 22 6.54 1.58 -9.82
C LEU A 22 7.57 0.75 -9.02
N LEU A 23 8.84 0.77 -9.43
CA LEU A 23 9.93 0.10 -8.71
C LEU A 23 10.28 0.80 -7.38
N LYS A 24 10.06 2.11 -7.27
CA LYS A 24 10.26 2.87 -6.04
C LYS A 24 9.09 2.74 -5.07
N GLY A 25 7.89 2.50 -5.58
CA GLY A 25 6.68 2.33 -4.78
C GLY A 25 5.40 2.50 -5.60
N PRO A 26 4.25 2.63 -4.94
CA PRO A 26 2.99 2.84 -5.61
C PRO A 26 2.94 4.12 -6.45
N LEU A 27 2.27 4.03 -7.60
CA LEU A 27 2.03 5.13 -8.51
C LEU A 27 0.57 5.60 -8.34
N PHE A 28 0.40 6.79 -7.77
CA PHE A 28 -0.90 7.46 -7.63
C PHE A 28 -1.17 8.44 -8.77
N ARG A 29 -2.40 8.44 -9.32
CA ARG A 29 -2.82 9.34 -10.40
C ARG A 29 -2.63 10.81 -10.03
N ASP A 30 -3.00 11.19 -8.82
CA ASP A 30 -3.02 12.58 -8.38
C ASP A 30 -1.63 13.15 -8.06
N GLN A 31 -0.64 12.28 -7.82
CA GLN A 31 0.76 12.68 -7.60
C GLN A 31 1.63 12.55 -8.86
N HIS A 32 1.33 11.56 -9.70
CA HIS A 32 2.20 11.13 -10.78
C HIS A 32 1.50 11.19 -12.14
N GLU A 33 0.74 12.25 -12.42
CA GLU A 33 -0.11 12.41 -13.60
C GLU A 33 0.57 11.95 -14.91
N ARG A 34 1.77 12.46 -15.20
CA ARG A 34 2.54 12.10 -16.41
C ARG A 34 2.93 10.62 -16.45
N ALA A 35 3.28 10.04 -15.31
CA ALA A 35 3.64 8.62 -15.22
C ALA A 35 2.39 7.73 -15.28
N TRP A 36 1.26 8.19 -14.73
CA TRP A 36 -0.03 7.54 -14.79
C TRP A 36 -0.54 7.45 -16.23
N GLU A 37 -0.51 8.56 -16.98
CA GLU A 37 -0.85 8.57 -18.40
C GLU A 37 0.03 7.62 -19.22
N ALA A 38 1.34 7.64 -18.95
CA ALA A 38 2.29 6.74 -19.62
C ALA A 38 2.02 5.26 -19.26
N LEU A 39 1.66 4.98 -18.00
CA LEU A 39 1.29 3.64 -17.54
C LEU A 39 0.07 3.11 -18.30
N LEU A 40 -0.99 3.90 -18.41
CA LEU A 40 -2.21 3.49 -19.11
C LEU A 40 -1.97 3.26 -20.61
N GLN A 41 -1.18 4.13 -21.24
CA GLN A 41 -0.87 4.02 -22.67
C GLN A 41 0.06 2.85 -23.02
N LEU A 42 0.94 2.46 -22.09
CA LEU A 42 1.97 1.45 -22.32
C LEU A 42 1.74 0.17 -21.52
N ARG A 43 0.50 -0.07 -21.04
CA ARG A 43 0.16 -1.14 -20.10
C ARG A 43 0.74 -2.51 -20.48
N ALA A 44 0.48 -2.96 -21.71
CA ALA A 44 0.97 -4.27 -22.19
C ALA A 44 2.50 -4.36 -22.15
N ARG A 45 3.19 -3.33 -22.66
CA ARG A 45 4.65 -3.28 -22.67
C ARG A 45 5.27 -3.20 -21.28
N ILE A 46 4.61 -2.53 -20.34
CA ILE A 46 5.04 -2.48 -18.94
C ILE A 46 4.86 -3.86 -18.31
N GLN A 47 3.71 -4.51 -18.54
CA GLN A 47 3.46 -5.87 -18.05
C GLN A 47 4.53 -6.83 -18.57
N ASP A 48 4.81 -6.87 -19.87
CA ASP A 48 5.86 -7.72 -20.46
C ASP A 48 7.24 -7.45 -19.85
N TYR A 49 7.56 -6.18 -19.57
CA TYR A 49 8.84 -5.79 -19.00
C TYR A 49 9.01 -6.23 -17.55
N VAL A 50 7.98 -6.04 -16.72
CA VAL A 50 8.03 -6.42 -15.29
C VAL A 50 7.86 -7.91 -15.07
N ASP A 51 7.21 -8.61 -16.01
CA ASP A 51 7.09 -10.07 -16.02
C ASP A 51 8.45 -10.76 -16.06
N VAL A 52 9.38 -10.26 -16.89
CA VAL A 52 10.78 -10.72 -16.93
C VAL A 52 11.49 -10.58 -15.58
N MET A 53 11.06 -9.65 -14.73
CA MET A 53 11.59 -9.45 -13.38
C MET A 53 10.87 -10.29 -12.31
N GLY A 54 9.92 -11.16 -12.70
CA GLY A 54 9.08 -11.93 -11.77
C GLY A 54 8.06 -11.06 -11.02
N LEU A 55 7.65 -9.95 -11.62
CA LEU A 55 6.71 -8.98 -11.03
C LEU A 55 5.45 -8.87 -11.90
N THR A 56 4.34 -8.49 -11.27
CA THR A 56 3.09 -8.16 -11.95
C THR A 56 2.70 -6.74 -11.59
N VAL A 57 2.27 -5.95 -12.58
CA VAL A 57 1.70 -4.62 -12.34
C VAL A 57 0.20 -4.76 -12.09
N VAL A 58 -0.24 -4.27 -10.93
CA VAL A 58 -1.66 -4.17 -10.56
C VAL A 58 -2.08 -2.72 -10.76
N ILE A 59 -3.17 -2.51 -11.49
CA ILE A 59 -3.70 -1.18 -11.81
C ILE A 59 -5.16 -1.16 -11.39
N ASP A 60 -5.52 -0.22 -10.52
CA ASP A 60 -6.89 0.09 -10.17
C ASP A 60 -7.22 1.48 -10.70
N GLU A 61 -7.85 1.54 -11.87
CA GLU A 61 -8.18 2.80 -12.52
C GLU A 61 -9.29 3.56 -11.79
N ALA A 62 -10.22 2.87 -11.15
CA ALA A 62 -11.33 3.48 -10.42
C ALA A 62 -10.81 4.19 -9.16
N GLU A 63 -9.90 3.54 -8.43
CA GLU A 63 -9.31 4.10 -7.22
C GLU A 63 -8.06 4.97 -7.50
N GLY A 64 -7.52 4.92 -8.71
CA GLY A 64 -6.45 5.81 -9.18
C GLY A 64 -5.06 5.48 -8.65
N TYR A 65 -4.76 4.20 -8.38
CA TYR A 65 -3.43 3.74 -7.96
C TYR A 65 -2.95 2.52 -8.76
N ALA A 66 -1.63 2.34 -8.80
CA ALA A 66 -0.99 1.16 -9.36
C ALA A 66 0.26 0.79 -8.54
N PHE A 67 0.61 -0.49 -8.50
CA PHE A 67 1.79 -0.96 -7.77
C PHE A 67 2.32 -2.27 -8.36
N LEU A 68 3.55 -2.65 -7.99
CA LEU A 68 4.13 -3.93 -8.36
C LEU A 68 3.95 -4.95 -7.23
N ARG A 69 3.70 -6.20 -7.63
CA ARG A 69 3.66 -7.35 -6.73
C ARG A 69 4.58 -8.43 -7.26
N SER A 70 5.29 -9.13 -6.38
CA SER A 70 5.95 -10.39 -6.76
C SER A 70 4.92 -11.38 -7.28
N GLN A 71 5.28 -12.09 -8.34
CA GLN A 71 4.50 -13.22 -8.82
C GLN A 71 4.40 -14.30 -7.73
N PRO A 72 3.29 -15.05 -7.68
CA PRO A 72 3.23 -16.24 -6.84
C PRO A 72 4.34 -17.21 -7.27
N GLU A 73 4.88 -17.96 -6.30
CA GLU A 73 5.77 -19.07 -6.66
C GLU A 73 4.97 -20.07 -7.48
N ASP A 74 5.51 -20.42 -8.65
CA ASP A 74 5.04 -21.60 -9.35
C ASP A 74 5.56 -22.81 -8.58
N GLU A 75 4.64 -23.52 -7.91
CA GLU A 75 4.94 -24.73 -7.14
C GLU A 75 5.58 -25.83 -8.01
N ASN A 76 5.47 -25.74 -9.34
CA ASN A 76 6.04 -26.68 -10.30
C ASN A 76 7.38 -26.22 -10.90
N ALA A 77 7.84 -25.01 -10.60
CA ALA A 77 9.10 -24.49 -11.12
C ALA A 77 10.29 -25.09 -10.35
N ASP A 78 11.38 -25.41 -11.06
CA ASP A 78 12.62 -25.87 -10.42
C ASP A 78 13.12 -24.80 -9.43
N PRO A 79 13.22 -25.09 -8.13
CA PRO A 79 13.69 -24.14 -7.12
C PRO A 79 15.08 -23.56 -7.43
N ARG A 80 15.89 -24.26 -8.23
CA ARG A 80 17.22 -23.80 -8.68
C ARG A 80 17.16 -22.71 -9.76
N LEU A 81 16.02 -22.60 -10.44
CA LEU A 81 15.73 -21.57 -11.45
C LEU A 81 14.90 -20.41 -10.87
N ALA A 82 14.46 -20.50 -9.62
CA ALA A 82 13.65 -19.48 -8.98
C ALA A 82 14.46 -18.18 -8.81
N ALA A 83 13.99 -17.10 -9.45
CA ALA A 83 14.63 -15.80 -9.34
C ALA A 83 14.52 -15.26 -7.90
N PRO A 84 15.55 -14.58 -7.37
CA PRO A 84 15.47 -13.92 -6.07
C PRO A 84 14.30 -12.92 -6.03
N ARG A 85 13.51 -12.96 -4.94
CA ARG A 85 12.39 -12.03 -4.79
C ARG A 85 12.89 -10.59 -4.64
N LEU A 86 12.51 -9.74 -5.58
CA LEU A 86 12.82 -8.30 -5.54
C LEU A 86 12.06 -7.56 -4.43
N MET A 87 10.89 -8.07 -4.03
CA MET A 87 10.07 -7.48 -2.97
C MET A 87 9.94 -8.47 -1.80
N PRO A 88 10.70 -8.29 -0.70
CA PRO A 88 10.62 -9.17 0.46
C PRO A 88 9.27 -9.01 1.17
N ARG A 89 8.62 -10.13 1.50
CA ARG A 89 7.40 -10.15 2.32
C ARG A 89 7.80 -10.00 3.79
N ARG A 90 7.77 -8.78 4.32
CA ARG A 90 7.91 -8.54 5.76
C ARG A 90 6.54 -8.46 6.40
N SER A 91 6.33 -9.20 7.49
CA SER A 91 5.13 -9.07 8.32
C SER A 91 5.10 -7.70 8.99
N LEU A 92 3.91 -7.12 9.09
CA LEU A 92 3.68 -5.90 9.86
C LEU A 92 3.50 -6.25 11.33
N SER A 93 3.90 -5.35 12.23
CA SER A 93 3.61 -5.50 13.65
C SER A 93 2.10 -5.41 13.90
N TYR A 94 1.61 -6.08 14.94
CA TYR A 94 0.19 -6.08 15.28
C TYR A 94 -0.42 -4.67 15.34
N PRO A 95 0.20 -3.66 16.01
CA PRO A 95 -0.40 -2.34 16.09
C PRO A 95 -0.49 -1.60 14.75
N VAL A 96 0.47 -1.83 13.84
CA VAL A 96 0.41 -1.26 12.48
C VAL A 96 -0.69 -1.94 11.68
N SER A 97 -0.79 -3.27 11.75
CA SER A 97 -1.88 -4.02 11.11
C SER A 97 -3.25 -3.54 11.61
N LEU A 98 -3.41 -3.36 12.93
CA LEU A 98 -4.62 -2.81 13.53
C LEU A 98 -4.95 -1.43 12.96
N LEU A 99 -3.99 -0.50 12.95
CA LEU A 99 -4.19 0.83 12.38
C LEU A 99 -4.69 0.77 10.92
N LEU A 100 -4.02 0.00 10.06
CA LEU A 100 -4.40 -0.08 8.64
C LEU A 100 -5.83 -0.57 8.45
N VAL A 101 -6.27 -1.48 9.30
CA VAL A 101 -7.60 -2.03 9.21
C VAL A 101 -8.65 -1.03 9.69
N LEU A 102 -8.39 -0.34 10.79
CA LEU A 102 -9.29 0.71 11.27
C LEU A 102 -9.44 1.82 10.22
N LEU A 103 -8.34 2.19 9.55
CA LEU A 103 -8.37 3.09 8.41
C LEU A 103 -9.19 2.53 7.24
N ARG A 104 -9.06 1.23 6.93
CA ARG A 104 -9.83 0.57 5.87
C ARG A 104 -11.33 0.55 6.16
N LYS A 105 -11.71 0.31 7.42
CA LYS A 105 -13.10 0.37 7.90
C LYS A 105 -13.65 1.78 7.75
N ARG A 106 -12.92 2.78 8.25
CA ARG A 106 -13.28 4.20 8.14
C ARG A 106 -13.43 4.63 6.68
N LEU A 107 -12.56 4.17 5.80
CA LEU A 107 -12.66 4.43 4.36
C LEU A 107 -13.91 3.79 3.74
N ALA A 108 -14.30 2.59 4.15
CA ALA A 108 -15.53 1.94 3.69
C ALA A 108 -16.78 2.72 4.09
N GLU A 109 -16.84 3.14 5.36
CA GLU A 109 -17.94 3.97 5.89
C GLU A 109 -18.02 5.32 5.16
N PHE A 110 -16.87 5.94 4.88
CA PHE A 110 -16.78 7.18 4.13
C PHE A 110 -17.25 7.03 2.68
N ASP A 111 -16.85 5.96 2.00
CA ASP A 111 -17.29 5.66 0.62
C ASP A 111 -18.80 5.37 0.55
N ALA A 112 -19.41 4.83 1.62
CA ALA A 112 -20.84 4.55 1.69
C ALA A 112 -21.71 5.78 2.00
N GLY A 113 -21.16 6.73 2.79
CA GLY A 113 -21.92 7.85 3.33
C GLY A 113 -21.64 9.22 2.69
N SER A 114 -20.56 9.38 1.91
CA SER A 114 -20.12 10.68 1.40
C SER A 114 -20.03 10.73 -0.13
N GLY A 115 -20.23 11.92 -0.70
CA GLY A 115 -19.89 12.24 -2.09
C GLY A 115 -18.48 12.81 -2.26
N GLU A 116 -17.69 12.83 -1.18
CA GLU A 116 -16.33 13.36 -1.18
C GLU A 116 -15.34 12.30 -1.69
N THR A 117 -14.24 12.75 -2.32
CA THR A 117 -13.31 11.83 -3.01
C THR A 117 -12.17 11.34 -2.11
N ARG A 118 -11.87 12.06 -1.01
CA ARG A 118 -10.70 11.85 -0.16
C ARG A 118 -11.09 11.83 1.31
N LEU A 119 -10.73 10.76 2.01
CA LEU A 119 -10.88 10.67 3.45
C LEU A 119 -9.71 11.39 4.14
N MET A 120 -10.00 12.50 4.81
CA MET A 120 -9.08 13.20 5.69
C MET A 120 -9.33 12.76 7.14
N ILE A 121 -8.26 12.49 7.88
CA ILE A 121 -8.32 12.06 9.28
C ILE A 121 -7.24 12.74 10.10
N THR A 122 -7.63 13.22 11.28
CA THR A 122 -6.71 13.86 12.22
C THR A 122 -5.93 12.82 13.03
N ARG A 123 -4.79 13.24 13.57
CA ARG A 123 -4.00 12.44 14.52
C ARG A 123 -4.86 11.96 15.70
N ASP A 124 -5.65 12.87 16.28
CA ASP A 124 -6.46 12.57 17.46
C ASP A 124 -7.56 11.54 17.14
N GLU A 125 -8.19 11.63 15.96
CA GLU A 125 -9.11 10.59 15.50
C GLU A 125 -8.44 9.22 15.37
N ILE A 126 -7.20 9.17 14.84
CA ILE A 126 -6.43 7.92 14.79
C ILE A 126 -6.16 7.37 16.19
N VAL A 127 -5.77 8.23 17.13
CA VAL A 127 -5.50 7.84 18.51
C VAL A 127 -6.74 7.26 19.17
N GLU A 128 -7.88 7.93 19.05
CA GLU A 128 -9.16 7.48 19.60
C GLU A 128 -9.62 6.16 18.98
N MET A 129 -9.48 5.99 17.66
CA MET A 129 -9.80 4.71 17.00
C MET A 129 -8.99 3.55 17.56
N ILE A 130 -7.67 3.71 17.75
CA ILE A 130 -6.82 2.63 18.28
C ILE A 130 -7.12 2.34 19.76
N ARG A 131 -7.37 3.37 20.56
CA ARG A 131 -7.65 3.25 22.00
C ARG A 131 -8.83 2.34 22.30
N MET A 132 -9.87 2.34 21.46
CA MET A 132 -11.04 1.48 21.61
C MET A 132 -10.74 -0.03 21.56
N PHE A 133 -9.58 -0.43 21.03
CA PHE A 133 -9.19 -1.83 20.86
C PHE A 133 -8.14 -2.29 21.87
N LEU A 134 -7.81 -1.47 22.87
CA LEU A 134 -6.80 -1.78 23.88
C LEU A 134 -7.44 -2.08 25.25
N PRO A 135 -6.83 -2.99 26.05
CA PRO A 135 -7.32 -3.27 27.39
C PRO A 135 -7.24 -2.04 28.30
N THR A 136 -8.26 -1.84 29.13
CA THR A 136 -8.32 -0.77 30.13
C THR A 136 -7.15 -0.91 31.11
N GLY A 137 -6.31 0.14 31.24
CA GLY A 137 -5.16 0.17 32.16
C GLY A 137 -3.76 0.21 31.51
N SER A 138 -3.67 0.26 30.18
CA SER A 138 -2.39 0.53 29.50
C SER A 138 -1.90 1.96 29.79
N ASN A 139 -0.58 2.18 29.82
CA ASN A 139 0.01 3.50 30.05
C ASN A 139 -0.29 4.44 28.86
N GLU A 140 -1.35 5.24 29.01
CA GLU A 140 -1.91 6.08 27.94
C GLU A 140 -0.90 7.04 27.32
N ALA A 141 0.03 7.59 28.10
CA ALA A 141 1.08 8.47 27.59
C ALA A 141 2.05 7.73 26.66
N ARG A 142 2.53 6.55 27.07
CA ARG A 142 3.39 5.70 26.21
C ARG A 142 2.65 5.21 24.96
N LEU A 143 1.35 5.00 25.07
CA LEU A 143 0.52 4.58 23.94
C LEU A 143 0.44 5.67 22.87
N VAL A 144 0.24 6.93 23.27
CA VAL A 144 0.18 8.06 22.35
C VAL A 144 1.49 8.19 21.56
N ASP A 145 2.64 8.06 22.23
CA ASP A 145 3.96 8.07 21.58
C ASP A 145 4.16 6.90 20.59
N GLN A 146 3.63 5.73 20.92
CA GLN A 146 3.68 4.56 20.04
C GLN A 146 2.81 4.72 18.80
N ILE A 147 1.64 5.37 18.93
CA ILE A 147 0.73 5.61 17.81
C ILE A 147 1.39 6.50 16.76
N ASP A 148 2.16 7.51 17.15
CA ASP A 148 2.92 8.34 16.19
C ASP A 148 3.95 7.52 15.40
N THR A 149 4.54 6.50 16.02
CA THR A 149 5.43 5.56 15.34
C THR A 149 4.66 4.72 14.32
N TYR A 150 3.44 4.27 14.65
CA TYR A 150 2.60 3.50 13.73
C TYR A 150 2.07 4.36 12.58
N ILE A 151 1.67 5.61 12.84
CA ILE A 151 1.29 6.59 11.82
C ILE A 151 2.46 6.84 10.87
N THR A 152 3.66 7.09 11.42
CA THR A 152 4.87 7.26 10.61
C THR A 152 5.11 6.03 9.75
N LYS A 153 4.92 4.82 10.30
CA LYS A 153 5.05 3.60 9.52
C LYS A 153 4.00 3.49 8.40
N ALA A 154 2.75 3.86 8.67
CA ALA A 154 1.69 3.88 7.66
C ALA A 154 1.96 4.92 6.56
N VAL A 155 2.61 6.04 6.88
CA VAL A 155 3.08 7.03 5.90
C VAL A 155 4.23 6.47 5.06
N GLU A 156 5.23 5.83 5.67
CA GLU A 156 6.32 5.16 4.94
C GLU A 156 5.79 4.11 3.96
N LEU A 157 4.76 3.36 4.36
CA LEU A 157 4.09 2.36 3.54
C LEU A 157 3.10 2.96 2.52
N GLN A 158 2.96 4.28 2.47
CA GLN A 158 2.08 5.02 1.56
C GLN A 158 0.58 4.73 1.74
N PHE A 159 0.17 4.26 2.91
CA PHE A 159 -1.25 4.12 3.29
C PHE A 159 -1.83 5.42 3.85
N LEU A 160 -0.97 6.27 4.41
CA LEU A 160 -1.30 7.62 4.83
C LEU A 160 -0.42 8.63 4.09
N ARG A 161 -0.97 9.82 3.85
CA ARG A 161 -0.23 10.96 3.31
C ARG A 161 -0.46 12.17 4.21
N ARG A 162 0.59 12.85 4.64
CA ARG A 162 0.47 14.09 5.42
C ARG A 162 -0.14 15.19 4.56
N ALA A 163 -1.13 15.90 5.09
CA ALA A 163 -1.69 17.07 4.43
C ALA A 163 -0.66 18.21 4.38
N LYS A 164 -0.69 19.00 3.31
CA LYS A 164 0.20 20.16 3.19
C LYS A 164 -0.18 21.22 4.22
N HIS A 165 0.79 21.71 4.98
CA HIS A 165 0.62 22.77 5.99
C HIS A 165 -0.24 22.39 7.21
N GLN A 166 -0.54 21.10 7.41
CA GLN A 166 -1.25 20.61 8.59
C GLN A 166 -0.60 19.32 9.08
N GLU A 167 0.28 19.43 10.09
CA GLU A 167 1.14 18.32 10.52
C GLU A 167 0.38 17.14 11.15
N GLN A 168 -0.84 17.40 11.63
CA GLN A 168 -1.71 16.44 12.31
C GLN A 168 -2.91 16.00 11.45
N LEU A 169 -2.93 16.35 10.17
CA LEU A 169 -3.96 15.89 9.24
C LEU A 169 -3.35 14.95 8.20
N TYR A 170 -4.02 13.83 7.97
CA TYR A 170 -3.59 12.79 7.06
C TYR A 170 -4.70 12.45 6.06
N GLU A 171 -4.34 12.27 4.80
CA GLU A 171 -5.20 11.68 3.78
C GLU A 171 -5.00 10.16 3.79
N VAL A 172 -6.09 9.41 3.94
CA VAL A 172 -6.08 7.94 3.83
C VAL A 172 -6.00 7.54 2.36
N GLN A 173 -4.91 6.89 1.97
CA GLN A 173 -4.67 6.51 0.58
C GLN A 173 -5.48 5.26 0.21
N ARG A 174 -6.19 5.34 -0.93
CA ARG A 174 -7.09 4.29 -1.43
C ARG A 174 -6.39 2.95 -1.70
N ILE A 175 -5.07 2.95 -1.89
CA ILE A 175 -4.27 1.72 -2.04
C ILE A 175 -4.44 0.73 -0.87
N ILE A 176 -4.89 1.19 0.30
CA ILE A 176 -5.21 0.33 1.43
C ILE A 176 -6.22 -0.79 1.07
N LYS A 177 -7.10 -0.56 0.08
CA LYS A 177 -8.05 -1.56 -0.43
C LYS A 177 -7.38 -2.77 -1.07
N ALA A 178 -6.17 -2.61 -1.62
CA ALA A 178 -5.41 -3.71 -2.23
C ALA A 178 -4.74 -4.62 -1.19
N TYR A 179 -4.61 -4.17 0.06
CA TYR A 179 -3.92 -4.88 1.14
C TYR A 179 -4.90 -5.44 2.18
N VAL A 180 -6.04 -4.77 2.37
CA VAL A 180 -7.12 -5.21 3.25
C VAL A 180 -8.39 -5.31 2.42
N ASP A 181 -8.65 -6.52 1.92
CA ASP A 181 -9.85 -6.80 1.11
C ASP A 181 -11.12 -6.84 1.96
N GLY A 182 -12.28 -6.83 1.29
CA GLY A 182 -13.58 -6.80 1.95
C GLY A 182 -13.86 -8.06 2.79
N GLN A 183 -13.31 -9.20 2.39
CA GLN A 183 -13.48 -10.46 3.11
C GLN A 183 -12.70 -10.43 4.43
N TRP A 184 -11.43 -10.01 4.38
CA TRP A 184 -10.59 -9.82 5.54
C TRP A 184 -11.22 -8.82 6.53
N LEU A 185 -11.82 -7.74 6.01
CA LEU A 185 -12.49 -6.72 6.83
C LEU A 185 -13.76 -7.27 7.52
N ALA A 186 -14.51 -8.14 6.84
CA ALA A 186 -15.68 -8.80 7.44
C ALA A 186 -15.29 -9.76 8.57
N ASP A 187 -14.14 -10.42 8.43
CA ASP A 187 -13.58 -11.35 9.43
C ASP A 187 -12.76 -10.64 10.53
N PHE A 188 -12.75 -9.29 10.54
CA PHE A 188 -11.86 -8.48 11.37
C PHE A 188 -11.96 -8.77 12.87
N GLU A 189 -13.16 -8.82 13.45
CA GLU A 189 -13.32 -9.07 14.90
C GLU A 189 -12.76 -10.45 15.30
N THR A 190 -12.94 -11.45 14.43
CA THR A 190 -12.40 -12.80 14.62
C THR A 190 -10.88 -12.82 14.48
N ASN A 191 -10.33 -12.08 13.53
CA ASN A 191 -8.89 -11.96 13.33
C ASN A 191 -8.23 -11.18 14.47
N LEU A 192 -8.85 -10.11 14.96
CA LEU A 192 -8.34 -9.29 16.05
C LEU A 192 -8.26 -10.07 17.36
N ALA A 193 -9.24 -10.93 17.64
CA ALA A 193 -9.19 -11.87 18.76
C ALA A 193 -7.99 -12.85 18.67
N ARG A 194 -7.63 -13.30 17.45
CA ARG A 194 -6.47 -14.19 17.24
C ARG A 194 -5.13 -13.48 17.49
N TYR A 195 -5.03 -12.18 17.20
CA TYR A 195 -3.81 -11.41 17.42
C TYR A 195 -3.70 -10.80 18.82
N ALA A 196 -4.83 -10.58 19.51
CA ALA A 196 -4.87 -10.11 20.89
C ALA A 196 -4.57 -11.23 21.92
N ALA A 197 -4.69 -12.49 21.53
CA ALA A 197 -4.23 -13.60 22.34
C ALA A 197 -2.70 -13.54 22.44
N PRO A 198 -2.10 -13.48 23.65
CA PRO A 198 -0.66 -13.59 23.78
C PRO A 198 -0.23 -14.89 23.10
N THR A 199 0.73 -14.82 22.18
CA THR A 199 1.46 -16.00 21.74
C THR A 199 2.17 -16.56 22.96
N THR A 200 1.52 -17.46 23.67
CA THR A 200 2.20 -18.34 24.62
C THR A 200 3.25 -19.06 23.79
N PRO A 201 4.55 -18.88 24.06
CA PRO A 201 5.56 -19.69 23.39
C PRO A 201 5.28 -21.14 23.79
N GLU A 202 4.83 -21.94 22.83
CA GLU A 202 4.72 -23.39 23.01
C GLU A 202 6.12 -23.90 23.37
N GLY A 203 6.18 -24.60 24.50
CA GLY A 203 7.41 -25.03 25.13
C GLY A 203 8.33 -25.79 24.19
N GLN A 204 9.62 -25.43 24.24
CA GLN A 204 10.68 -26.35 23.85
C GLN A 204 10.72 -27.47 24.89
N GLN A 205 10.35 -28.67 24.46
CA GLN A 205 10.80 -29.93 25.08
C GLN A 205 12.13 -30.33 24.44
#